data_AF-A0A7X8TSL8-F1
#
_entry.id   AF-A0A7X8TSL8-F1
#
_cell.length_a   1.000
_cell.length_b   1.000
_cell.length_c   1.000
_cell.angle_alpha   90.00
_cell.angle_beta   90.00
_cell.angle_gamma   90.00
#
_symmetry.space_group_name_H-M   'P 1'
#
loop_
_entity.id
_entity.type
_entity.pdbx_description
1 polymer ?
#
loop_
_entity_poly.entity_id
_entity_poly.type
_entity_poly.pdbx_seq_one_letter_code
_entity_poly.pdbx_strand_id
1 'polypeptide(L)'
;MGNNTTAPLEGQFAANLSQYAGGTIEFDLKVDANPGGKVFVALSCGYPCGTADYEITSQLTDATGWNRISIDLDTITATPKQSGVPFNLNSVTQPLIILPAWGEQQKGTIFKLDNIRYLPKAL
;
A
#
# COMPACT_ATOMS: atom_id res chain seq x y z
N MET A 1 -12.11 -2.80 -19.20
CA MET A 1 -12.29 -1.94 -18.02
C MET A 1 -13.10 -2.73 -17.01
N GLY A 2 -12.45 -3.63 -16.26
CA GLY A 2 -13.10 -4.50 -15.28
C GLY A 2 -12.91 -3.89 -13.89
N ASN A 3 -13.93 -4.01 -13.04
CA ASN A 3 -13.99 -3.48 -11.67
C ASN A 3 -12.69 -3.67 -10.89
N ASN A 4 -11.86 -2.61 -10.80
CA ASN A 4 -10.70 -2.60 -9.94
C ASN A 4 -11.14 -2.11 -8.55
N THR A 5 -11.26 -3.03 -7.59
CA THR A 5 -11.53 -2.74 -6.17
C THR A 5 -10.24 -2.30 -5.46
N THR A 6 -9.45 -1.48 -6.13
CA THR A 6 -8.26 -0.86 -5.58
C THR A 6 -8.65 0.51 -5.08
N ALA A 7 -8.19 0.90 -3.90
CA ALA A 7 -8.30 2.26 -3.41
C ALA A 7 -6.92 2.94 -3.46
N PRO A 8 -6.47 3.42 -4.64
CA PRO A 8 -5.21 4.12 -4.74
C PRO A 8 -5.33 5.56 -4.25
N LEU A 9 -4.32 6.03 -3.54
CA LEU A 9 -4.01 7.45 -3.48
C LEU A 9 -3.20 7.78 -4.73
N GLU A 10 -3.71 8.65 -5.58
CA GLU A 10 -3.07 9.00 -6.85
C GLU A 10 -2.63 10.46 -6.83
N GLY A 11 -1.35 10.69 -7.10
CA GLY A 11 -0.85 12.03 -7.35
C GLY A 11 -1.26 12.51 -8.74
N GLN A 12 -1.67 13.78 -8.87
CA GLN A 12 -1.81 14.41 -10.19
C GLN A 12 -0.49 14.40 -10.97
N PHE A 13 0.63 14.43 -10.25
CA PHE A 13 1.99 14.28 -10.76
C PHE A 13 2.76 13.29 -9.90
N ALA A 14 3.80 12.69 -10.47
CA ALA A 14 4.70 11.82 -9.73
C ALA A 14 5.45 12.61 -8.65
N ALA A 15 5.50 12.07 -7.43
CA ALA A 15 6.20 12.64 -6.30
C ALA A 15 7.60 12.04 -6.15
N ASN A 16 8.58 12.87 -5.79
CA ASN A 16 9.90 12.40 -5.37
C ASN A 16 9.90 12.12 -3.86
N LEU A 17 9.97 10.84 -3.52
CA LEU A 17 9.99 10.30 -2.16
C LEU A 17 11.36 9.72 -1.78
N SER A 18 12.42 9.99 -2.55
CA SER A 18 13.77 9.45 -2.32
C SER A 18 14.37 9.83 -0.96
N GLN A 19 13.95 10.95 -0.38
CA GLN A 19 14.34 11.36 0.98
C GLN A 19 13.90 10.36 2.07
N TYR A 20 12.94 9.49 1.77
CA TYR A 20 12.43 8.47 2.69
C TYR A 20 13.06 7.09 2.46
N ALA A 21 14.06 6.96 1.58
CA ALA A 21 14.77 5.68 1.40
C ALA A 21 15.31 5.14 2.74
N GLY A 22 15.11 3.84 3.00
CA GLY A 22 15.41 3.22 4.29
C GLY A 22 14.47 3.59 5.45
N GLY A 23 13.42 4.37 5.19
CA GLY A 23 12.39 4.75 6.16
C GLY A 23 11.13 3.87 6.07
N THR A 24 10.00 4.41 6.53
CA THR A 24 8.71 3.69 6.59
C THR A 24 7.58 4.45 5.91
N ILE A 25 6.60 3.70 5.43
CA ILE A 25 5.24 4.21 5.21
C ILE A 25 4.38 3.78 6.39
N GLU A 26 3.72 4.75 7.02
CA GLU A 26 2.80 4.54 8.12
C GLU A 26 1.42 5.09 7.80
N PHE A 27 0.38 4.42 8.30
CA PHE A 27 -1.00 4.86 8.21
C PHE A 27 -1.85 4.12 9.25
N ASP A 28 -3.00 4.68 9.59
CA ASP A 28 -4.01 4.00 10.38
C ASP A 28 -5.04 3.38 9.45
N LEU A 29 -5.38 2.12 9.69
CA LEU A 29 -6.36 1.36 8.92
C LEU A 29 -7.42 0.78 9.85
N LYS A 30 -8.68 1.06 9.52
CA LYS A 30 -9.83 0.36 10.09
C LYS A 30 -10.54 -0.42 9.00
N VAL A 31 -10.86 -1.69 9.29
CA VAL A 31 -11.54 -2.60 8.37
C VAL A 31 -12.95 -2.84 8.89
N ASP A 32 -13.93 -2.11 8.36
CA ASP A 32 -15.33 -2.26 8.77
C ASP A 32 -15.96 -3.51 8.14
N ALA A 33 -15.51 -3.91 6.94
CA ALA A 33 -15.91 -5.15 6.28
C ALA A 33 -14.78 -5.64 5.35
N ASN A 34 -14.47 -6.94 5.39
CA ASN A 34 -13.55 -7.57 4.43
C ASN A 34 -13.87 -9.08 4.29
N PRO A 35 -14.82 -9.46 3.43
CA PRO A 35 -15.21 -10.86 3.27
C PRO A 35 -14.08 -11.78 2.81
N GLY A 36 -13.05 -11.22 2.16
CA GLY A 36 -11.85 -11.97 1.73
C GLY A 36 -10.81 -12.19 2.81
N GLY A 37 -10.95 -11.56 3.99
CA GLY A 37 -10.10 -11.76 5.17
C GLY A 37 -8.66 -11.28 5.04
N LYS A 38 -8.15 -11.05 3.83
CA LYS A 38 -6.79 -10.54 3.58
C LYS A 38 -6.80 -9.10 3.14
N VAL A 39 -5.76 -8.37 3.53
CA VAL A 39 -5.51 -7.00 3.11
C VAL A 39 -4.07 -6.88 2.62
N PHE A 40 -3.91 -6.19 1.50
CA PHE A 40 -2.63 -5.96 0.85
C PHE A 40 -2.38 -4.47 0.65
N VAL A 41 -1.09 -4.14 0.55
CA VAL A 41 -0.58 -2.82 0.21
C VAL A 41 0.32 -2.93 -1.01
N ALA A 42 0.24 -1.97 -1.91
CA ALA A 42 1.20 -1.82 -2.99
C ALA A 42 1.54 -0.35 -3.24
N LEU A 43 2.66 -0.11 -3.92
CA LEU A 43 3.11 1.20 -4.38
C LEU A 43 3.29 1.18 -5.90
N SER A 44 3.14 2.34 -6.56
CA SER A 44 3.37 2.49 -8.00
C SER A 44 4.22 3.72 -8.32
N CYS A 45 5.16 3.54 -9.24
CA CYS A 45 6.02 4.60 -9.81
C CYS A 45 5.72 4.83 -11.30
N GLY A 46 4.51 4.48 -11.73
CA GLY A 46 4.02 4.57 -13.10
C GLY A 46 4.25 3.28 -13.88
N TYR A 47 3.24 2.78 -14.58
CA TYR A 47 3.33 1.47 -15.25
C TYR A 47 4.54 1.40 -16.21
N PRO A 48 5.35 0.31 -16.16
CA PRO A 48 5.19 -0.92 -15.38
C PRO A 48 5.82 -0.91 -13.96
N CYS A 49 6.37 0.22 -13.52
CA CYS A 49 7.06 0.40 -12.25
C CYS A 49 6.10 0.36 -11.05
N GLY A 50 6.31 -0.58 -10.13
CA GLY A 50 5.52 -0.74 -8.90
C GLY A 50 6.02 -1.90 -8.05
N THR A 51 5.39 -2.11 -6.89
CA THR A 51 5.67 -3.25 -6.00
C THR A 51 4.68 -4.38 -6.22
N ALA A 52 5.04 -5.59 -5.82
CA ALA A 52 4.07 -6.66 -5.62
C ALA A 52 3.09 -6.32 -4.47
N ASP A 53 2.00 -7.08 -4.40
CA ASP A 53 1.02 -6.98 -3.31
C ASP A 53 1.65 -7.48 -2.00
N TYR A 54 1.85 -6.58 -1.05
CA TYR A 54 2.43 -6.87 0.27
C TYR A 54 1.31 -7.12 1.29
N GLU A 55 1.21 -8.34 1.83
CA GLU A 55 0.15 -8.73 2.76
C GLU A 55 0.37 -8.10 4.15
N ILE A 56 -0.63 -7.38 4.66
CA ILE A 56 -0.60 -6.73 6.00
C ILE A 56 -1.61 -7.32 6.98
N THR A 57 -2.31 -8.39 6.61
CA THR A 57 -3.39 -9.00 7.39
C THR A 57 -3.01 -9.25 8.85
N SER A 58 -1.79 -9.72 9.11
CA SER A 58 -1.29 -10.01 10.47
C SER A 58 -1.10 -8.78 11.35
N GLN A 59 -1.05 -7.57 10.78
CA GLN A 59 -0.94 -6.31 11.52
C GLN A 59 -2.31 -5.80 11.97
N LEU A 60 -3.42 -6.42 11.52
CA LEU A 60 -4.79 -6.04 11.86
C LEU A 60 -5.24 -6.73 13.16
N THR A 61 -4.60 -6.37 14.26
CA THR A 61 -4.83 -6.99 15.58
C THR A 61 -6.10 -6.51 16.29
N ASP A 62 -6.56 -5.29 16.00
CA ASP A 62 -7.84 -4.77 16.47
C ASP A 62 -8.91 -5.01 15.39
N ALA A 63 -9.69 -6.07 15.57
CA ALA A 63 -10.70 -6.50 14.61
C ALA A 63 -11.86 -5.50 14.43
N THR A 64 -12.04 -4.54 15.35
CA THR A 64 -13.18 -3.60 15.34
C THR A 64 -12.76 -2.13 15.35
N GLY A 65 -11.47 -1.86 15.52
CA GLY A 65 -10.91 -0.53 15.67
C GLY A 65 -9.80 -0.21 14.67
N TRP A 66 -9.01 0.78 15.03
CA TRP A 66 -7.94 1.32 14.20
C TRP A 66 -6.65 0.58 14.49
N ASN A 67 -5.99 0.12 13.42
CA ASN A 67 -4.68 -0.51 13.50
C ASN A 67 -3.65 0.45 12.89
N ARG A 68 -2.60 0.75 13.65
CA ARG A 68 -1.44 1.46 13.11
C ARG A 68 -0.58 0.49 12.31
N ILE A 69 -0.47 0.76 11.02
CA ILE A 69 0.34 -0.02 10.09
C ILE A 69 1.67 0.71 9.89
N SER A 70 2.77 -0.03 9.94
CA SER A 70 4.11 0.48 9.66
C SER A 70 4.85 -0.52 8.80
N ILE A 71 5.25 -0.10 7.60
CA ILE A 71 5.92 -0.96 6.63
C ILE A 71 7.24 -0.31 6.26
N ASP A 72 8.34 -1.05 6.40
CA ASP A 72 9.64 -0.63 5.92
C ASP A 72 9.62 -0.48 4.40
N LEU A 73 10.07 0.67 3.90
CA LEU A 73 10.09 0.93 2.47
C LEU A 73 11.02 -0.03 1.74
N ASP A 74 12.15 -0.39 2.35
CA ASP A 74 13.08 -1.36 1.78
C ASP A 74 12.41 -2.74 1.62
N THR A 75 11.55 -3.13 2.56
CA THR A 75 10.81 -4.40 2.51
C THR A 75 9.79 -4.41 1.37
N ILE A 76 8.91 -3.40 1.30
CA ILE A 76 7.85 -3.39 0.27
C ILE A 76 8.42 -3.15 -1.14
N THR A 77 9.54 -2.44 -1.27
CA THR A 77 10.18 -2.17 -2.58
C THR A 77 11.13 -3.27 -3.04
N ALA A 78 11.52 -4.20 -2.17
CA ALA A 78 12.39 -5.33 -2.52
C ALA A 78 11.77 -6.29 -3.55
N THR A 79 10.43 -6.35 -3.64
CA THR A 79 9.72 -7.23 -4.58
C THR A 79 9.00 -6.40 -5.65
N PRO A 80 9.63 -6.17 -6.82
CA PRO A 80 9.01 -5.39 -7.87
C PRO A 80 7.82 -6.13 -8.50
N LYS A 81 6.81 -5.37 -8.94
CA LYS A 81 5.64 -5.88 -9.67
C LYS A 81 6.01 -6.59 -10.96
N GLN A 82 7.00 -6.04 -11.68
CA GLN A 82 7.49 -6.56 -12.95
C GLN A 82 8.97 -6.92 -12.80
N SER A 83 9.31 -8.15 -13.16
CA SER A 83 10.71 -8.61 -13.14
C SER A 83 11.59 -7.70 -14.00
N GLY A 84 12.74 -7.30 -13.45
CA GLY A 84 13.70 -6.40 -14.10
C GLY A 84 13.35 -4.91 -14.04
N VAL A 85 12.25 -4.52 -13.41
CA VAL A 85 11.84 -3.11 -13.25
C VAL A 85 11.83 -2.76 -11.76
N PRO A 86 12.95 -2.26 -11.19
CA PRO A 86 13.01 -1.90 -9.78
C PRO A 86 12.09 -0.72 -9.48
N PHE A 87 11.59 -0.67 -8.25
CA PHE A 87 10.79 0.47 -7.79
C PHE A 87 11.65 1.74 -7.76
N ASN A 88 11.08 2.87 -8.19
CA ASN A 88 11.79 4.15 -8.26
C ASN A 88 11.12 5.19 -7.35
N LEU A 89 11.74 5.46 -6.20
CA LEU A 89 11.28 6.49 -5.25
C LEU A 89 11.35 7.92 -5.81
N ASN A 90 12.08 8.18 -6.90
CA ASN A 90 12.16 9.52 -7.48
C ASN A 90 10.89 9.91 -8.26
N SER A 91 10.02 8.95 -8.58
CA SER A 91 8.86 9.17 -9.47
C SER A 91 7.67 8.31 -9.06
N VAL A 92 7.16 8.48 -7.84
CA VAL A 92 6.03 7.71 -7.30
C VAL A 92 4.70 8.32 -7.75
N THR A 93 3.86 7.55 -8.45
CA THR A 93 2.55 7.99 -8.95
C THR A 93 1.40 7.60 -8.03
N GLN A 94 1.51 6.44 -7.38
CA GLN A 94 0.53 5.97 -6.39
C GLN A 94 1.28 5.61 -5.10
N PRO A 95 1.42 6.55 -4.15
CA PRO A 95 2.18 6.35 -2.91
C PRO A 95 1.50 5.39 -1.93
N LEU A 96 0.23 5.03 -2.13
CA LEU A 96 -0.41 3.99 -1.35
C LEU A 96 -1.55 3.40 -2.15
N ILE A 97 -1.57 2.08 -2.28
CA ILE A 97 -2.69 1.33 -2.84
C ILE A 97 -3.10 0.32 -1.78
N ILE A 98 -4.34 0.39 -1.30
CA ILE A 98 -4.91 -0.66 -0.44
C ILE A 98 -5.79 -1.58 -1.28
N LEU A 99 -5.61 -2.89 -1.09
CA LEU A 99 -6.34 -3.92 -1.80
C LEU A 99 -6.92 -4.98 -0.83
N PRO A 100 -8.16 -5.45 -1.04
CA PRO A 100 -8.61 -6.73 -0.47
C PRO A 100 -7.99 -7.91 -1.24
N ALA A 101 -8.30 -9.14 -0.80
CA ALA A 101 -8.09 -10.32 -1.64
C ALA A 101 -8.81 -10.21 -2.99
N TRP A 102 -8.12 -10.59 -4.07
CA TRP A 102 -8.67 -10.60 -5.42
C TRP A 102 -9.80 -11.62 -5.60
N GLY A 103 -10.73 -11.32 -6.50
CA GLY A 103 -11.82 -12.21 -6.89
C GLY A 103 -13.16 -11.80 -6.25
N GLU A 104 -14.11 -12.73 -6.18
CA GLU A 104 -15.47 -12.45 -5.69
C GLU A 104 -15.50 -11.99 -4.22
N GLN A 105 -14.50 -12.39 -3.45
CA GLN A 105 -14.35 -12.06 -2.03
C GLN A 105 -14.03 -10.58 -1.78
N GLN A 106 -13.67 -9.81 -2.81
CA GLN A 106 -13.43 -8.37 -2.69
C GLN A 106 -14.73 -7.55 -2.51
N LYS A 107 -15.88 -8.09 -2.97
CA LYS A 107 -17.15 -7.36 -3.01
C LYS A 107 -17.63 -7.08 -1.58
N GLY A 108 -17.98 -5.84 -1.30
CA GLY A 108 -18.45 -5.42 0.03
C GLY A 108 -17.32 -5.12 1.02
N THR A 109 -16.07 -5.05 0.57
CA THR A 109 -14.97 -4.56 1.40
C THR A 109 -15.13 -3.08 1.71
N ILE A 110 -14.94 -2.70 2.96
CA ILE A 110 -14.99 -1.32 3.44
C ILE A 110 -13.76 -1.06 4.32
N PHE A 111 -12.88 -0.19 3.81
CA PHE A 111 -11.71 0.30 4.53
C PHE A 111 -11.90 1.76 4.91
N LYS A 112 -11.34 2.16 6.05
CA LYS A 112 -11.16 3.54 6.48
C LYS A 112 -9.68 3.77 6.72
N LEU A 113 -9.15 4.85 6.13
CA LEU A 113 -7.75 5.23 6.26
C LEU A 113 -7.64 6.56 6.99
N ASP A 114 -6.59 6.72 7.79
CA ASP A 114 -6.21 7.98 8.43
C ASP A 114 -4.68 8.08 8.58
N ASN A 115 -4.17 9.27 8.89
CA ASN A 115 -2.78 9.53 9.29
C ASN A 115 -1.67 8.97 8.37
N ILE A 116 -1.92 8.95 7.06
CA ILE A 116 -0.95 8.45 6.06
C ILE A 116 0.29 9.37 6.03
N ARG A 117 1.47 8.78 6.26
CA ARG A 117 2.73 9.51 6.30
C ARG A 117 3.91 8.63 5.88
N TYR A 118 4.90 9.28 5.27
CA TYR A 118 6.21 8.71 5.07
C TYR A 118 7.15 9.27 6.14
N LEU A 119 7.91 8.40 6.80
CA LEU A 119 8.89 8.78 7.80
C LEU A 119 10.30 8.42 7.31
N PRO A 120 11.29 9.31 7.49
CA PRO A 120 12.67 9.00 7.14
C PRO A 120 13.22 7.91 8.06
N LYS A 121 14.31 7.27 7.63
CA LYS A 121 15.07 6.34 8.47
C LYS A 121 15.42 7.02 9.81
N ALA A 122 15.10 6.35 10.93
CA ALA A 122 15.55 6.79 12.23
C ALA A 122 17.09 6.75 12.30
N LEU A 123 17.70 7.82 12.83
CA LEU A 123 19.14 7.94 13.02
C LEU A 123 19.64 7.08 14.19
#